data_AF-A0A2W5PG70-F1
#
_entry.id   AF-A0A2W5PG70-F1
#
_cell.length_a   1.000
_cell.length_b   1.000
_cell.length_c   1.000
_cell.angle_alpha   90.00
_cell.angle_beta   90.00
_cell.angle_gamma   90.00
#
_symmetry.space_group_name_H-M   'P 1'
#
loop_
_entity.id
_entity.type
_entity.pdbx_description
1 polymer ?
#
loop_
_entity_poly.entity_id
_entity_poly.type
_entity_poly.pdbx_seq_one_letter_code
_entity_poly.pdbx_strand_id
1 'polypeptide(L)'
;MNYNTKIQKGYDGWNAKSEAELGETPEGTRFLRLQTSKARVGLASTASVFVRSMQSGIPVETTILFGDFRKSGIAATACNRVTEKSIEAAHKLALEQMESLIAEAQAFYSNQAAEA
;
A
#
# COMPACT_ATOMS: atom_id res chain seq x y z
N MET A 1 4.43 6.12 -14.10
CA MET A 1 5.14 6.80 -12.98
C MET A 1 6.11 5.81 -12.31
N ASN A 2 7.30 6.24 -11.89
CA ASN A 2 8.22 5.39 -11.11
C ASN A 2 7.96 5.59 -9.63
N TYR A 3 7.26 4.65 -9.00
CA TYR A 3 7.10 4.63 -7.54
C TYR A 3 8.38 4.08 -6.90
N ASN A 4 8.82 4.68 -5.80
CA ASN A 4 9.98 4.18 -5.08
C ASN A 4 9.62 2.86 -4.37
N THR A 5 10.18 1.76 -4.85
CA THR A 5 10.00 0.44 -4.26
C THR A 5 11.09 0.16 -3.24
N LYS A 6 10.69 -0.05 -1.98
CA LYS A 6 11.55 -0.54 -0.90
C LYS A 6 11.33 -2.04 -0.71
N ILE A 7 12.36 -2.83 -0.97
CA ILE A 7 12.37 -4.28 -0.71
C ILE A 7 13.24 -4.53 0.51
N GLN A 8 12.74 -5.32 1.45
CA GLN A 8 13.49 -5.68 2.65
C GLN A 8 13.09 -7.08 3.12
N LYS A 9 13.94 -7.69 3.95
CA LYS A 9 13.67 -8.96 4.61
C LYS A 9 13.34 -8.70 6.08
N GLY A 10 12.08 -8.89 6.45
CA GLY A 10 11.62 -8.84 7.82
C GLY A 10 11.62 -10.21 8.50
N TYR A 11 11.04 -10.27 9.70
CA TYR A 11 10.87 -11.50 10.47
C TYR A 11 10.03 -12.54 9.71
N ASP A 12 8.92 -12.11 9.10
CA ASP A 12 7.99 -12.98 8.35
C ASP A 12 8.45 -13.27 6.90
N GLY A 13 9.64 -12.83 6.53
CA GLY A 13 10.23 -13.01 5.20
C GLY A 13 10.35 -11.72 4.41
N TRP A 14 10.45 -11.86 3.10
CA TRP A 14 10.60 -10.72 2.20
C TRP A 14 9.29 -9.91 2.10
N ASN A 15 9.44 -8.58 2.00
CA ASN A 15 8.34 -7.67 1.69
C ASN A 15 8.81 -6.57 0.74
N ALA A 16 7.94 -6.16 -0.17
CA ALA A 16 8.12 -4.98 -1.01
C ALA A 16 7.03 -3.95 -0.68
N LYS A 17 7.40 -2.67 -0.66
CA LYS A 17 6.51 -1.55 -0.39
C LYS A 17 6.75 -0.45 -1.42
N SER A 18 5.68 0.09 -1.96
CA SER A 18 5.68 1.32 -2.75
C SER A 18 4.61 2.25 -2.23
N GLU A 19 4.86 3.55 -2.26
CA GLU A 19 3.97 4.57 -1.72
C GLU A 19 3.66 5.61 -2.79
N ALA A 20 2.41 6.08 -2.82
CA ALA A 20 1.93 7.15 -3.67
C ALA A 20 1.23 8.20 -2.80
N GLU A 21 1.49 9.48 -3.06
CA GLU A 21 0.82 10.58 -2.37
C GLU A 21 -0.59 10.78 -2.92
N LEU A 22 -1.58 10.89 -2.04
CA LEU A 22 -2.98 11.11 -2.43
C LEU A 22 -3.43 12.57 -2.21
N GLY A 23 -2.79 13.29 -1.29
CA GLY A 23 -3.07 14.70 -1.01
C GLY A 23 -2.95 15.06 0.48
N GLU A 24 -3.09 16.35 0.78
CA GLU A 24 -3.02 16.89 2.15
C GLU A 24 -4.36 16.79 2.89
N THR A 25 -4.28 16.64 4.20
CA THR A 25 -5.41 16.66 5.14
C THR A 25 -5.07 17.56 6.34
N PRO A 26 -6.06 17.96 7.14
CA PRO A 26 -5.82 18.72 8.36
C PRO A 26 -4.88 18.02 9.36
N GLU A 27 -4.77 16.69 9.29
CA GLU A 27 -3.97 15.87 10.20
C GLU A 27 -2.57 15.55 9.66
N GLY A 28 -2.35 15.69 8.34
CA GLY A 28 -1.09 15.37 7.68
C GLY A 28 -1.26 15.04 6.20
N THR A 29 -0.30 14.34 5.61
CA THR A 29 -0.38 13.95 4.19
C THR A 29 -0.88 12.51 4.06
N ARG A 30 -1.91 12.28 3.23
CA ARG A 30 -2.41 10.93 2.90
C ARG A 30 -1.52 10.26 1.87
N PHE A 31 -1.19 9.01 2.13
CA PHE A 31 -0.45 8.14 1.23
C PHE A 31 -1.18 6.82 1.01
N LEU A 32 -1.17 6.34 -0.23
CA LEU A 32 -1.51 4.97 -0.58
C LEU A 32 -0.25 4.11 -0.51
N ARG A 33 -0.25 3.09 0.34
CA ARG A 33 0.79 2.05 0.40
C ARG A 33 0.35 0.82 -0.35
N LEU A 34 1.12 0.42 -1.34
CA LEU A 34 1.05 -0.91 -1.93
C LEU A 34 2.14 -1.78 -1.30
N GLN A 35 1.74 -2.86 -0.64
CA GLN A 35 2.65 -3.80 -0.01
C GLN A 35 2.46 -5.19 -0.59
N THR A 36 3.57 -5.84 -0.99
CA THR A 36 3.59 -7.25 -1.41
C THR A 36 4.33 -8.07 -0.37
N SER A 37 3.73 -9.16 0.10
CA SER A 37 4.31 -10.06 1.07
C SER A 37 3.83 -11.50 0.89
N LYS A 38 4.42 -12.42 1.65
CA LYS A 38 3.99 -13.81 1.70
C LYS A 38 2.52 -13.91 2.13
N ALA A 39 1.75 -14.67 1.37
CA ALA A 39 0.40 -15.11 1.68
C ALA A 39 0.37 -16.62 1.93
N ARG A 40 -0.80 -17.17 2.29
CA ARG A 40 -0.96 -18.61 2.54
C ARG A 40 -0.56 -19.47 1.34
N VAL A 41 -0.85 -18.99 0.12
CA VAL A 41 -0.53 -19.66 -1.15
C VAL A 41 0.25 -18.69 -2.03
N GLY A 42 1.54 -18.49 -1.73
CA GLY A 42 2.43 -17.66 -2.55
C GLY A 42 2.58 -16.22 -2.06
N LEU A 43 2.45 -15.26 -2.98
CA LEU A 43 2.60 -13.82 -2.74
C LEU A 43 1.29 -13.10 -3.06
N ALA A 44 0.93 -12.13 -2.22
CA ALA A 44 -0.21 -11.26 -2.48
C ALA A 44 0.15 -9.83 -2.14
N SER A 45 -0.50 -8.91 -2.85
CA SER A 45 -0.37 -7.48 -2.60
C SER A 45 -1.62 -6.91 -1.93
N THR A 46 -1.40 -5.93 -1.08
CA THR A 46 -2.42 -5.19 -0.33
C THR A 46 -2.16 -3.71 -0.51
N ALA A 47 -3.20 -2.98 -0.87
CA ALA A 47 -3.23 -1.54 -0.90
C ALA A 47 -3.95 -1.02 0.35
N SER A 48 -3.37 -0.04 1.03
CA SER A 48 -3.94 0.58 2.23
C SER A 48 -3.57 2.04 2.29
N VAL A 49 -4.50 2.90 2.68
CA VAL A 49 -4.24 4.32 2.90
C VAL A 49 -3.86 4.59 4.36
N PHE A 50 -2.94 5.52 4.56
CA PHE A 50 -2.53 6.02 5.87
C PHE A 50 -2.21 7.51 5.79
N VAL A 51 -2.35 8.22 6.91
CA VAL A 51 -1.94 9.61 7.05
C VAL A 51 -0.57 9.63 7.71
N ARG A 52 0.39 10.33 7.12
CA ARG A 52 1.69 10.60 7.73
C ARG A 52 1.69 12.01 8.30
N SER A 53 1.93 12.13 9.60
CA SER A 53 1.99 13.39 10.34
C SER A 53 3.30 13.49 11.12
N MET A 54 3.67 14.68 11.57
CA MET A 54 4.81 14.88 12.47
C MET A 54 4.26 15.18 13.87
N GLN A 55 4.44 14.24 14.80
CA GLN A 55 4.07 14.43 16.21
C GLN A 55 5.35 14.49 17.04
N SER A 56 5.57 15.60 17.74
CA SER A 56 6.75 15.79 18.60
C SER A 56 8.09 15.57 17.88
N GLY A 57 8.16 15.92 16.59
CA GLY A 57 9.35 15.73 15.75
C GLY A 57 9.55 14.30 15.22
N ILE A 58 8.63 13.38 15.51
CA ILE A 58 8.67 11.98 15.06
C ILE A 58 7.61 11.78 13.97
N PRO A 59 7.96 11.17 12.82
CA PRO A 59 6.97 10.82 11.81
C PRO A 59 6.05 9.71 12.33
N VAL A 60 4.77 10.01 12.44
CA VAL A 60 3.73 9.08 12.88
C VAL A 60 2.84 8.73 11.69
N GLU A 61 2.62 7.44 11.49
CA GLU A 61 1.65 6.92 10.52
C GLU A 61 0.37 6.53 11.26
N THR A 62 -0.75 7.10 10.82
CA THR A 62 -2.06 6.89 11.43
C THR A 62 -3.03 6.35 10.39
N THR A 63 -3.86 5.39 10.81
CA THR A 63 -4.89 4.76 9.99
C THR A 63 -6.15 4.60 10.85
N ILE A 64 -7.30 4.97 10.31
CA ILE A 64 -8.61 4.78 10.94
C ILE A 64 -9.06 3.33 10.68
N LEU A 65 -9.19 2.56 11.75
CA LEU A 65 -9.70 1.19 11.71
C LEU A 65 -11.11 1.17 11.07
N PHE A 66 -11.27 0.39 10.00
CA PHE A 66 -12.51 0.24 9.22
C PHE A 66 -13.05 1.51 8.54
N GLY A 67 -12.35 2.65 8.65
CA GLY A 67 -12.72 3.91 8.00
C GLY A 67 -11.87 4.24 6.77
N ASP A 68 -10.68 3.64 6.65
CA ASP A 68 -9.75 3.90 5.55
C ASP A 68 -9.85 2.89 4.41
N PHE A 69 -9.48 3.36 3.21
CA PHE A 69 -9.43 2.53 2.02
C PHE A 69 -8.41 1.38 2.18
N ARG A 70 -8.90 0.16 1.97
CA ARG A 70 -8.08 -1.06 1.96
C ARG A 70 -8.56 -2.03 0.89
N LYS A 71 -7.64 -2.50 0.06
CA LYS A 71 -7.89 -3.53 -0.97
C LYS A 71 -6.83 -4.62 -0.88
N SER A 72 -7.27 -5.87 -0.79
CA SER A 72 -6.38 -7.04 -0.67
C SER A 72 -6.53 -8.00 -1.85
N GLY A 73 -5.55 -8.88 -2.03
CA GLY A 73 -5.59 -9.89 -3.10
C GLY A 73 -5.14 -9.37 -4.46
N ILE A 74 -4.41 -8.25 -4.48
CA ILE A 74 -3.88 -7.65 -5.70
C ILE A 74 -2.73 -8.51 -6.22
N ALA A 75 -2.76 -8.84 -7.51
CA ALA A 75 -1.72 -9.60 -8.22
C ALA A 75 -1.25 -10.86 -7.46
N ALA A 76 -2.20 -11.69 -7.03
CA ALA A 76 -1.90 -12.95 -6.35
C ALA A 76 -1.04 -13.84 -7.24
N THR A 77 0.19 -14.11 -6.79
CA THR A 77 1.19 -14.85 -7.55
C THR A 77 1.51 -16.14 -6.81
N ALA A 78 1.19 -17.28 -7.44
CA ALA A 78 1.57 -18.58 -6.90
C ALA A 78 3.10 -18.69 -6.82
N CYS A 79 3.61 -19.00 -5.64
CA CYS A 79 5.05 -19.08 -5.42
C CYS A 79 5.37 -20.12 -4.35
N ASN A 80 6.17 -21.12 -4.70
CA ASN A 80 6.58 -22.16 -3.75
C ASN A 80 7.70 -21.68 -2.81
N ARG A 81 8.58 -20.80 -3.30
CA ARG A 81 9.70 -20.26 -2.53
C ARG A 81 9.81 -18.75 -2.71
N VAL A 82 9.54 -18.03 -1.63
CA VAL A 82 9.64 -16.57 -1.59
C VAL A 82 11.11 -16.15 -1.53
N THR A 83 11.61 -15.60 -2.64
CA THR A 83 12.91 -14.97 -2.80
C THR A 83 12.75 -13.47 -3.09
N GLU A 84 13.82 -12.69 -2.91
CA GLU A 84 13.82 -11.26 -3.25
C GLU A 84 13.35 -11.00 -4.68
N LYS A 85 13.89 -11.74 -5.65
CA LYS A 85 13.50 -11.64 -7.07
C LYS A 85 12.03 -11.96 -7.32
N SER A 86 11.49 -12.98 -6.64
CA SER A 86 10.07 -13.32 -6.77
C SER A 86 9.15 -12.24 -6.21
N ILE A 87 9.57 -11.58 -5.12
CA ILE A 87 8.84 -10.46 -4.54
C ILE A 87 8.90 -9.25 -5.47
N GLU A 88 10.08 -8.94 -6.00
CA GLU A 88 10.25 -7.84 -6.95
C GLU A 88 9.36 -8.02 -8.17
N ALA A 89 9.35 -9.22 -8.76
CA ALA A 89 8.50 -9.54 -9.91
C ALA A 89 7.00 -9.42 -9.58
N ALA A 90 6.55 -10.00 -8.46
CA ALA A 90 5.17 -9.89 -8.02
C ALA A 90 4.77 -8.43 -7.71
N HIS A 91 5.69 -7.65 -7.15
CA HIS A 91 5.46 -6.24 -6.85
C HIS A 91 5.37 -5.39 -8.12
N LYS A 92 6.19 -5.68 -9.15
CA LYS A 92 6.08 -5.03 -10.47
C LYS A 92 4.70 -5.26 -11.09
N LEU A 93 4.17 -6.48 -11.02
CA LEU A 93 2.80 -6.77 -11.49
C LEU A 93 1.74 -6.02 -10.68
N ALA A 94 1.94 -5.88 -9.37
CA ALA A 94 1.03 -5.11 -8.53
C ALA A 94 1.10 -3.60 -8.82
N LEU A 95 2.27 -3.08 -9.17
CA LEU A 95 2.50 -1.68 -9.52
C LEU A 95 1.75 -1.25 -10.79
N GLU A 96 1.49 -2.17 -11.72
CA GLU A 96 0.65 -1.90 -12.91
C GLU A 96 -0.77 -1.48 -12.52
N GLN A 97 -1.25 -1.91 -11.35
CA GLN A 97 -2.58 -1.55 -10.84
C GLN A 97 -2.56 -0.29 -9.96
N MET A 98 -1.39 0.32 -9.72
CA MET A 98 -1.26 1.45 -8.79
C MET A 98 -2.13 2.64 -9.21
N GLU A 99 -2.18 2.98 -10.49
CA GLU A 99 -2.98 4.12 -10.98
C GLU A 99 -4.50 3.88 -10.78
N SER A 100 -4.97 2.65 -11.02
CA SER A 100 -6.35 2.25 -10.71
C SER A 100 -6.64 2.35 -9.22
N LEU A 101 -5.71 1.93 -8.37
CA LEU A 101 -5.87 1.98 -6.91
C LEU A 101 -5.87 3.42 -6.38
N ILE A 102 -5.10 4.32 -6.98
CA ILE A 102 -5.13 5.75 -6.65
C ILE A 102 -6.50 6.33 -7.00
N ALA A 103 -7.02 6.05 -8.20
CA ALA A 103 -8.35 6.52 -8.61
C ALA A 103 -9.47 5.97 -7.70
N GLU A 104 -9.42 4.69 -7.33
CA GLU A 104 -10.36 4.08 -6.38
C GLU A 104 -10.27 4.72 -4.99
N ALA A 105 -9.05 4.96 -4.49
CA ALA A 105 -8.84 5.59 -3.19
C ALA A 105 -9.34 7.04 -3.19
N GLN A 106 -9.07 7.81 -4.24
CA GLN A 106 -9.59 9.17 -4.39
C GLN A 106 -11.12 9.18 -4.43
N ALA A 107 -11.74 8.30 -5.23
CA ALA A 107 -13.19 8.17 -5.28
C ALA A 107 -13.80 7.79 -3.91
N PHE A 108 -13.15 6.91 -3.16
CA PHE A 108 -13.58 6.53 -1.81
C PHE A 108 -13.65 7.76 -0.87
N TYR A 109 -12.60 8.58 -0.84
CA TYR A 109 -12.59 9.78 0.00
C TYR A 109 -13.50 10.90 -0.52
N SER A 110 -13.67 11.03 -1.84
CA SER A 110 -14.65 11.98 -2.41
C SER A 110 -16.08 11.61 -2.03
N ASN A 111 -16.44 10.33 -2.03
CA ASN A 111 -17.76 9.88 -1.59
C ASN A 111 -17.94 10.06 -0.08
N GLN A 112 -16.92 9.75 0.72
CA GLN A 112 -16.96 9.96 2.16
C GLN A 112 -17.13 11.44 2.53
N ALA A 113 -16.56 12.35 1.74
CA ALA A 113 -16.75 13.78 1.91
C ALA A 113 -18.14 14.29 1.47
N ALA A 114 -18.82 13.57 0.56
CA ALA A 114 -20.16 13.92 0.08
C ALA A 114 -21.27 13.37 0.98
N GLU A 115 -21.00 12.30 1.73
CA GLU A 115 -21.92 11.70 2.71
C GLU A 115 -21.82 12.32 4.12
N ALA A 116 -20.81 13.16 4.37
CA ALA A 116 -20.59 13.88 5.63
C ALA A 116 -21.24 15.27 5.64
#